data_AF-A0A3D4V2G5-F1
#
_entry.id   AF-A0A3D4V2G5-F1
#
_cell.length_a   1.000
_cell.length_b   1.000
_cell.length_c   1.000
_cell.angle_alpha   90.00
_cell.angle_beta   90.00
_cell.angle_gamma   90.00
#
_symmetry.space_group_name_H-M   'P 1'
#
loop_
_entity.id
_entity.type
_entity.pdbx_description
1 polymer ?
#
loop_
_entity_poly.entity_id
_entity_poly.type
_entity_poly.pdbx_seq_one_letter_code
_entity_poly.pdbx_strand_id
1 'polypeptide(L)'
;DVTGRKTSKELALYMQSLGINTRLAEIPRDLDLPDTWDIKDGFENTKATITDWKQWIKDAKVPQKREDKTDYSNLEEDASLNRWVHLKTDRHFHYDKWTREIMHNDNINLYYQNDIKTRDLKNKPVTVATKYLHQVGCEKCEGLAYRPVDQEYIYEGKRKYVNSYIAYKPKELTEDEYDPKIIEPYHLQCKILSNFDQKSVDFFYDKLATILQRPDINIQHATLIISHEEGTGKTSLWRCISEINGGSDYVAWIRSRDVFHQFRSWMADRSIVIVNEVRIEGNEREKGKLVDNLKELITDEEHTVEKKNINPFQVKNEFTLFMSSNHDTLGVVKKKDARRYFVWDCQMTRDEINEKYPNHFAEFRALSQDKEKLRHLRYFFKYKWKISEHYIKKGHFEPYITDAKKQMAEANESQLTKNLNELRRNKSKPFEDDIVNVRECYEYFRSFDRDHGSRDWLECDEDTLRKYFLGVGRLLNNGNGIEGIRKNEKKKRGWFAIRNADYWFNQKPLQYRLHLNGELEAPEFPNQQQEELFNAQQ
;
A
#
# COMPACT_ATOMS: atom_id res chain seq x y z
N ASP A 1 51.59 11.89 -22.36
CA ASP A 1 52.26 10.98 -23.33
C ASP A 1 51.22 10.11 -24.07
N VAL A 2 51.43 9.85 -25.37
CA VAL A 2 50.71 8.86 -26.21
C VAL A 2 50.78 7.45 -25.62
N THR A 3 51.93 7.09 -25.03
CA THR A 3 52.20 5.81 -24.39
C THR A 3 51.29 5.59 -23.19
N GLY A 4 51.28 6.50 -22.19
CA GLY A 4 50.36 6.41 -21.05
C GLY A 4 48.89 6.33 -21.44
N ARG A 5 48.45 7.07 -22.47
CA ARG A 5 47.07 7.01 -22.97
C ARG A 5 46.71 5.65 -23.58
N LYS A 6 47.66 4.98 -24.22
CA LYS A 6 47.47 3.61 -24.75
C LYS A 6 47.33 2.61 -23.60
N THR A 7 48.17 2.71 -22.58
CA THR A 7 48.14 1.79 -21.44
C THR A 7 46.87 1.93 -20.60
N SER A 8 46.37 3.16 -20.38
CA SER A 8 45.08 3.37 -19.71
C SER A 8 43.89 2.83 -20.51
N LYS A 9 43.96 2.88 -21.85
CA LYS A 9 42.94 2.26 -22.72
C LYS A 9 42.93 0.74 -22.60
N GLU A 10 44.10 0.11 -22.59
CA GLU A 10 44.22 -1.35 -22.46
C GLU A 10 43.66 -1.85 -21.11
N LEU A 11 43.95 -1.13 -20.01
CA LEU A 11 43.35 -1.41 -18.70
C LEU A 11 41.82 -1.24 -18.70
N ALA A 12 41.32 -0.17 -19.30
CA ALA A 12 39.88 0.11 -19.36
C ALA A 12 39.10 -0.97 -20.13
N LEU A 13 39.66 -1.47 -21.24
CA LEU A 13 39.10 -2.58 -22.01
C LEU A 13 39.07 -3.88 -21.22
N TYR A 14 40.13 -4.16 -20.46
CA TYR A 14 40.16 -5.34 -19.60
C TYR A 14 39.09 -5.27 -18.49
N MET A 15 38.96 -4.12 -17.81
CA MET A 15 37.93 -3.93 -16.79
C MET A 15 36.52 -4.07 -17.35
N GLN A 16 36.27 -3.60 -18.58
CA GLN A 16 35.00 -3.86 -19.28
C GLN A 16 34.76 -5.35 -19.54
N SER A 17 35.79 -6.13 -19.86
CA SER A 17 35.66 -7.60 -20.01
C SER A 17 35.27 -8.31 -18.70
N LEU A 18 35.51 -7.66 -17.56
CA LEU A 18 35.08 -8.11 -16.24
C LEU A 18 33.71 -7.55 -15.82
N GLY A 19 33.01 -6.85 -16.70
CA GLY A 19 31.69 -6.25 -16.41
C GLY A 19 31.75 -4.95 -15.60
N ILE A 20 32.92 -4.32 -15.47
CA ILE A 20 33.10 -3.06 -14.75
C ILE A 20 32.94 -1.90 -15.76
N ASN A 21 32.02 -0.97 -15.48
CA ASN A 21 31.85 0.24 -16.29
C ASN A 21 33.08 1.14 -16.18
N THR A 22 33.73 1.44 -17.30
CA THR A 22 34.92 2.29 -17.33
C THR A 22 34.75 3.52 -18.23
N ARG A 23 35.41 4.61 -17.84
CA ARG A 23 35.48 5.89 -18.56
C ARG A 23 36.92 6.38 -18.52
N LEU A 24 37.44 6.82 -19.67
CA LEU A 24 38.68 7.60 -19.71
C LEU A 24 38.37 9.03 -19.25
N ALA A 25 39.11 9.51 -18.26
CA ALA A 25 39.07 10.89 -17.79
C ALA A 25 40.39 11.59 -18.11
N GLU A 26 40.32 12.87 -18.44
CA GLU A 26 41.53 13.71 -18.48
C GLU A 26 41.96 14.01 -17.04
N ILE A 27 43.27 13.95 -16.81
CA ILE A 27 43.85 14.29 -15.50
C ILE A 27 43.66 15.80 -15.28
N PRO A 28 43.12 16.23 -14.13
CA PRO A 28 43.02 17.64 -13.78
C PRO A 28 44.37 18.34 -13.90
N ARG A 29 44.39 19.53 -14.52
CA ARG A 29 45.63 20.29 -14.82
C ARG A 29 46.29 20.91 -13.58
N ASP A 30 45.57 20.90 -12.47
CA ASP A 30 45.93 21.42 -11.14
C ASP A 30 46.64 20.38 -10.26
N LEU A 31 46.83 19.15 -10.75
CA LEU A 31 47.70 18.17 -10.12
C LEU A 31 49.17 18.50 -10.40
N ASP A 32 49.94 18.70 -9.33
CA ASP A 32 51.38 19.01 -9.34
C ASP A 32 52.20 17.75 -9.70
N LEU A 33 51.98 17.23 -10.90
CA LEU A 33 52.69 16.06 -11.44
C LEU A 33 53.89 16.55 -12.27
N PRO A 34 55.06 15.89 -12.19
CA PRO A 34 56.21 16.24 -13.00
C PRO A 34 55.87 16.30 -14.50
N ASP A 35 56.43 17.24 -15.25
CA ASP A 35 56.10 17.52 -16.67
C ASP A 35 56.23 16.31 -17.63
N THR A 36 56.94 15.26 -17.21
CA THR A 36 57.10 14.01 -17.96
C THR A 36 56.41 12.81 -17.32
N TRP A 37 55.81 12.96 -16.13
CA TRP A 37 55.24 11.85 -15.41
C TRP A 37 54.00 11.33 -16.12
N ASP A 38 54.07 10.08 -16.55
CA ASP A 38 52.90 9.33 -16.98
C ASP A 38 52.73 8.04 -16.18
N ILE A 39 51.59 7.39 -16.40
CA ILE A 39 51.18 6.17 -15.70
C ILE A 39 52.18 4.99 -15.85
N LYS A 40 53.11 5.06 -16.82
CA LYS A 40 54.18 4.08 -17.07
C LYS A 40 55.38 4.30 -16.16
N ASP A 41 55.62 5.52 -15.68
CA ASP A 41 56.75 5.86 -14.79
C ASP A 41 56.57 5.31 -13.37
N GLY A 42 55.37 4.80 -13.07
CA GLY A 42 55.01 4.17 -11.80
C GLY A 42 54.58 5.17 -10.74
N PHE A 43 53.97 4.63 -9.67
CA PHE A 43 53.56 5.45 -8.53
C PHE A 43 54.75 5.68 -7.59
N GLU A 44 54.93 6.91 -7.13
CA GLU A 44 55.99 7.25 -6.18
C GLU A 44 55.98 6.29 -4.98
N ASN A 45 57.17 5.81 -4.61
CA ASN A 45 57.46 4.87 -3.52
C ASN A 45 57.18 3.37 -3.76
N THR A 46 56.69 2.94 -4.93
CA THR A 46 56.39 1.50 -5.14
C THR A 46 57.18 0.83 -6.27
N LYS A 47 57.85 1.59 -7.16
CA LYS A 47 58.47 1.10 -8.42
C LYS A 47 57.51 0.31 -9.32
N ALA A 48 56.22 0.33 -9.01
CA ALA A 48 55.22 -0.53 -9.61
C ALA A 48 54.59 0.21 -10.79
N THR A 49 54.62 -0.40 -11.97
CA THR A 49 54.12 0.20 -13.22
C THR A 49 52.69 -0.24 -13.48
N ILE A 50 51.90 0.50 -14.26
CA ILE A 50 50.54 0.06 -14.56
C ILE A 50 50.51 -1.30 -15.28
N THR A 51 51.56 -1.70 -16.02
CA THR A 51 51.64 -3.03 -16.66
C THR A 51 51.60 -4.20 -15.68
N ASP A 52 51.84 -3.94 -14.38
CA ASP A 52 51.76 -4.91 -13.31
C ASP A 52 50.32 -5.09 -12.76
N TRP A 53 49.33 -4.42 -13.36
CA TRP A 53 47.93 -4.47 -12.89
C TRP A 53 47.36 -5.90 -12.82
N LYS A 54 47.77 -6.80 -13.73
CA LYS A 54 47.39 -8.23 -13.69
C LYS A 54 47.94 -8.94 -12.45
N GLN A 55 49.18 -8.62 -12.11
CA GLN A 55 49.87 -9.17 -10.96
C GLN A 55 49.29 -8.59 -9.66
N TRP A 56 48.93 -7.30 -9.63
CA TRP A 56 48.22 -6.71 -8.48
C TRP A 56 46.83 -7.30 -8.26
N ILE A 57 46.05 -7.62 -9.31
CA ILE A 57 44.78 -8.33 -9.12
C ILE A 57 45.03 -9.73 -8.55
N LYS A 58 46.12 -10.38 -8.97
CA LYS A 58 46.52 -11.71 -8.50
C LYS A 58 47.02 -11.71 -7.05
N ASP A 59 47.77 -10.67 -6.68
CA ASP A 59 48.39 -10.48 -5.36
C ASP A 59 47.49 -9.70 -4.40
N ALA A 60 46.41 -9.09 -4.91
CA ALA A 60 45.39 -8.46 -4.11
C ALA A 60 44.78 -9.52 -3.22
N LYS A 61 45.10 -9.42 -1.93
CA LYS A 61 44.35 -10.12 -0.90
C LYS A 61 42.94 -9.57 -0.96
N VAL A 62 41.98 -10.41 -1.35
CA VAL A 62 40.57 -10.10 -1.14
C VAL A 62 40.44 -9.76 0.34
N PRO A 63 40.01 -8.53 0.71
CA PRO A 63 39.81 -8.19 2.11
C PRO A 63 38.95 -9.30 2.71
N GLN A 64 39.39 -9.89 3.81
CA GLN A 64 38.52 -10.82 4.53
C GLN A 64 37.29 -10.01 4.88
N LYS A 65 36.17 -10.29 4.20
CA LYS A 65 34.88 -9.74 4.61
C LYS A 65 34.74 -10.14 6.07
N ARG A 66 34.62 -9.17 6.96
CA ARG A 66 34.21 -9.44 8.34
C ARG A 66 32.87 -10.15 8.25
N GLU A 67 32.89 -11.46 8.47
CA GLU A 67 31.69 -12.30 8.37
C GLU A 67 30.72 -11.96 9.51
N ASP A 68 31.28 -11.55 10.65
CA ASP A 68 30.53 -11.04 11.78
C ASP A 68 30.09 -9.59 11.53
N LYS A 69 28.79 -9.42 11.29
CA LYS A 69 28.15 -8.11 11.12
C LYS A 69 28.20 -7.26 12.39
N THR A 70 28.48 -7.86 13.54
CA THR A 70 28.62 -7.18 14.84
C THR A 70 30.07 -6.88 15.20
N ASP A 71 31.00 -7.07 14.25
CA ASP A 71 32.38 -6.65 14.42
C ASP A 71 32.51 -5.13 14.24
N TYR A 72 32.94 -4.44 15.30
CA TYR A 72 33.21 -3.00 15.35
C TYR A 72 34.70 -2.70 15.62
N SER A 73 35.61 -3.56 15.19
CA SER A 73 37.06 -3.43 15.44
C SER A 73 37.78 -2.45 14.51
N ASN A 74 37.16 -2.01 13.42
CA ASN A 74 37.77 -1.15 12.39
C ASN A 74 36.79 -0.09 11.87
N LEU A 75 36.81 1.08 12.51
CA LEU A 75 35.96 2.21 12.18
C LEU A 75 36.28 2.81 10.81
N GLU A 76 37.56 2.88 10.44
CA GLU A 76 37.99 3.41 9.14
C GLU A 76 37.44 2.58 7.99
N GLU A 77 37.56 1.26 8.09
CA GLU A 77 36.99 0.35 7.09
C GLU A 77 35.46 0.46 7.05
N ASP A 78 34.78 0.47 8.20
CA ASP A 78 33.32 0.59 8.26
C ASP A 78 32.81 1.91 7.64
N ALA A 79 33.54 3.01 7.86
CA ALA A 79 33.25 4.28 7.21
C ALA A 79 33.47 4.21 5.69
N SER A 80 34.56 3.57 5.25
CA SER A 80 34.88 3.40 3.82
C SER A 80 33.85 2.54 3.08
N LEU A 81 33.24 1.58 3.77
CA LEU A 81 32.18 0.72 3.27
C LEU A 81 30.79 1.36 3.40
N ASN A 82 30.71 2.62 3.79
CA ASN A 82 29.48 3.38 4.02
C ASN A 82 28.50 2.67 4.97
N ARG A 83 28.99 1.91 5.96
CA ARG A 83 28.15 1.11 6.86
C ARG A 83 27.08 1.94 7.58
N TRP A 84 27.42 3.15 7.97
CA TRP A 84 26.58 4.03 8.76
C TRP A 84 25.90 5.10 7.90
N VAL A 85 24.63 5.37 8.19
CA VAL A 85 23.88 6.50 7.63
C VAL A 85 23.32 7.33 8.77
N HIS A 86 23.64 8.62 8.80
CA HIS A 86 23.09 9.54 9.79
C HIS A 86 21.62 9.89 9.48
N LEU A 87 20.76 9.82 10.49
CA LEU A 87 19.33 10.14 10.35
C LEU A 87 19.05 11.57 10.84
N LYS A 88 18.56 12.45 9.95
CA LYS A 88 18.32 13.87 10.29
C LYS A 88 17.11 14.08 11.19
N THR A 89 16.14 13.16 11.18
CA THR A 89 14.97 13.19 12.07
C THR A 89 15.38 13.27 13.54
N ASP A 90 16.51 12.67 13.93
CA ASP A 90 17.11 12.82 15.25
C ASP A 90 18.64 12.76 15.15
N ARG A 91 19.29 13.89 15.48
CA ARG A 91 20.74 14.09 15.40
C ARG A 91 21.58 13.09 16.22
N HIS A 92 20.96 12.28 17.08
CA HIS A 92 21.67 11.32 17.91
C HIS A 92 21.62 9.89 17.38
N PHE A 93 21.06 9.64 16.19
CA PHE A 93 20.92 8.30 15.65
C PHE A 93 21.57 8.11 14.28
N HIS A 94 22.12 6.92 14.08
CA HIS A 94 22.54 6.42 12.78
C HIS A 94 21.86 5.08 12.49
N TYR A 95 21.62 4.80 11.23
CA TYR A 95 21.21 3.49 10.75
C TYR A 95 22.46 2.68 10.38
N ASP A 96 22.59 1.49 10.96
CA ASP A 96 23.61 0.51 10.57
C ASP A 96 23.07 -0.33 9.42
N LYS A 97 23.65 -0.21 8.22
CA LYS A 97 23.21 -0.99 7.05
C LYS A 97 23.48 -2.49 7.20
N TRP A 98 24.38 -2.90 8.09
CA TRP A 98 24.77 -4.30 8.23
C TRP A 98 23.84 -5.04 9.19
N THR A 99 23.67 -4.50 10.40
CA THR A 99 22.78 -5.06 11.43
C THR A 99 21.32 -4.65 11.22
N ARG A 100 21.07 -3.56 10.48
CA ARG A 100 19.74 -2.99 10.17
C ARG A 100 19.05 -2.38 11.36
N GLU A 101 19.83 -1.91 12.32
CA GLU A 101 19.33 -1.29 13.54
C GLU A 101 19.54 0.22 13.52
N ILE A 102 18.59 0.93 14.12
CA ILE A 102 18.79 2.34 14.47
C ILE A 102 19.60 2.36 15.76
N MET A 103 20.78 2.95 15.71
CA MET A 103 21.75 2.98 16.79
C MET A 103 21.93 4.39 17.33
N HIS A 104 21.91 4.54 18.65
CA HIS A 104 22.24 5.80 19.30
C HIS A 104 23.75 6.07 19.20
N ASN A 105 24.14 7.34 19.07
CA ASN A 105 25.54 7.76 18.94
C ASN A 105 26.44 7.23 20.06
N ASP A 106 25.92 7.17 21.29
CA ASP A 106 26.67 6.65 22.44
C ASP A 106 27.02 5.17 22.30
N ASN A 107 26.09 4.36 21.76
CA ASN A 107 26.35 2.95 21.51
C ASN A 107 27.41 2.79 20.41
N ILE A 108 27.35 3.60 19.36
CA ILE A 108 28.36 3.58 18.29
C ILE A 108 29.75 3.91 18.87
N ASN A 109 29.85 4.97 19.67
CA ASN A 109 31.10 5.36 20.31
C ASN A 109 31.64 4.26 21.25
N LEU A 110 30.74 3.58 21.98
CA LEU A 110 31.08 2.45 22.84
C LEU A 110 31.58 1.24 22.05
N TYR A 111 30.92 0.88 20.95
CA TYR A 111 31.25 -0.31 20.16
C TYR A 111 32.63 -0.20 19.49
N TYR A 112 32.98 0.98 19.00
CA TYR A 112 34.28 1.25 18.41
C TYR A 112 35.37 1.62 19.44
N GLN A 113 35.09 1.56 20.74
CA GLN A 113 36.07 1.96 21.77
C GLN A 113 37.35 1.12 21.73
N ASN A 114 37.26 -0.13 21.26
CA ASN A 114 38.41 -1.04 21.11
C ASN A 114 39.26 -0.74 19.87
N ASP A 115 38.79 0.11 18.95
CA ASP A 115 39.57 0.52 17.79
C ASP A 115 40.59 1.60 18.16
N ILE A 116 41.80 1.14 18.50
CA ILE A 116 42.95 2.00 18.81
C ILE A 116 43.76 2.39 17.56
N LYS A 117 43.40 1.87 16.38
CA LYS A 117 44.22 1.99 15.16
C LYS A 117 43.76 3.13 14.26
N THR A 118 42.45 3.38 14.16
CA THR A 118 41.90 4.46 13.33
C THR A 118 42.47 5.83 13.72
N ARG A 119 42.78 6.66 12.72
CA ARG A 119 43.31 8.02 12.88
C ARG A 119 42.38 9.03 12.22
N ASP A 120 42.23 10.21 12.83
CA ASP A 120 41.46 11.30 12.26
C ASP A 120 42.23 12.04 11.14
N LEU A 121 41.57 13.01 10.49
CA LEU A 121 42.18 13.83 9.43
C LEU A 121 43.40 14.64 9.86
N LYS A 122 43.68 14.75 11.17
CA LYS A 122 44.86 15.40 11.75
C LYS A 122 45.88 14.38 12.27
N ASN A 123 45.74 13.12 11.86
CA ASN A 123 46.58 11.99 12.25
C ASN A 123 46.60 11.69 13.77
N LYS A 124 45.50 12.01 14.49
CA LYS A 124 45.34 11.70 15.91
C LYS A 124 44.48 10.46 16.10
N PRO A 125 44.67 9.66 17.17
CA PRO A 125 43.76 8.56 17.49
C PRO A 125 42.32 9.06 17.62
N VAL A 126 41.39 8.34 17.00
CA VAL A 126 39.96 8.67 17.10
C VAL A 126 39.45 8.31 18.50
N THR A 127 38.90 9.29 19.20
CA THR A 127 38.30 9.10 20.54
C THR A 127 36.77 9.06 20.52
N VAL A 128 36.15 9.56 19.45
CA VAL A 128 34.70 9.62 19.28
C VAL A 128 34.36 9.17 17.86
N ALA A 129 33.85 7.94 17.73
CA ALA A 129 33.62 7.31 16.44
C ALA A 129 32.65 8.09 15.56
N THR A 130 31.54 8.55 16.13
CA THR A 130 30.53 9.35 15.41
C THR A 130 31.08 10.66 14.85
N LYS A 131 32.02 11.30 15.55
CA LYS A 131 32.69 12.51 15.05
C LYS A 131 33.57 12.19 13.85
N TYR A 132 34.30 11.08 13.90
CA TYR A 132 35.10 10.61 12.77
C TYR A 132 34.22 10.29 11.55
N LEU A 133 33.10 9.57 11.74
CA LEU A 133 32.14 9.29 10.66
C LEU A 133 31.71 10.58 9.94
N HIS A 134 31.40 11.66 10.67
CA HIS A 134 31.06 12.94 10.04
C HIS A 134 32.24 13.65 9.38
N GLN A 135 33.47 13.50 9.90
CA GLN A 135 34.68 14.07 9.29
C GLN A 135 34.96 13.46 7.92
N VAL A 136 34.76 12.14 7.79
CA VAL A 136 34.98 11.41 6.53
C VAL A 136 33.76 11.41 5.60
N GLY A 137 32.74 12.22 5.91
CA GLY A 137 31.60 12.44 5.01
C GLY A 137 30.51 11.38 5.08
N CYS A 138 30.24 10.81 6.25
CA CYS A 138 29.11 9.89 6.47
C CYS A 138 27.80 10.41 5.85
N GLU A 139 27.13 9.50 5.14
CA GLU A 139 25.90 9.75 4.40
C GLU A 139 24.77 10.25 5.33
N LYS A 140 23.92 11.16 4.84
CA LYS A 140 22.86 11.79 5.65
C LYS A 140 21.51 11.65 4.96
N CYS A 141 20.60 10.93 5.59
CA CYS A 141 19.23 10.75 5.13
C CYS A 141 18.23 11.42 6.07
N GLU A 142 17.06 11.78 5.55
CA GLU A 142 15.96 12.33 6.32
C GLU A 142 15.50 11.33 7.38
N GLY A 143 15.26 10.09 6.97
CA GLY A 143 14.85 8.99 7.85
C GLY A 143 14.96 7.64 7.15
N LEU A 144 14.19 6.67 7.64
CA LEU A 144 14.07 5.34 7.05
C LEU A 144 12.93 5.28 6.04
N ALA A 145 13.11 4.45 5.02
CA ALA A 145 12.05 3.93 4.18
C ALA A 145 12.08 2.41 4.20
N TYR A 146 10.94 1.76 4.07
CA TYR A 146 10.82 0.34 3.80
C TYR A 146 9.98 0.19 2.53
N ARG A 147 10.65 0.14 1.38
CA ARG A 147 10.02 0.00 0.07
C ARG A 147 10.52 -1.30 -0.58
N PRO A 148 9.64 -2.19 -1.06
CA PRO A 148 10.02 -3.48 -1.65
C PRO A 148 10.68 -3.37 -3.04
N VAL A 149 11.55 -2.39 -3.23
CA VAL A 149 12.32 -2.11 -4.45
C VAL A 149 13.81 -2.28 -4.17
N ASP A 150 14.56 -2.74 -5.17
CA ASP A 150 16.02 -2.95 -5.07
C ASP A 150 16.77 -1.62 -5.24
N GLN A 151 16.50 -0.67 -4.34
CA GLN A 151 17.12 0.64 -4.27
C GLN A 151 17.59 0.89 -2.84
N GLU A 152 18.86 1.25 -2.67
CA GLU A 152 19.43 1.56 -1.35
C GLU A 152 18.88 2.86 -0.75
N TYR A 153 18.52 3.83 -1.60
CA TYR A 153 17.96 5.11 -1.19
C TYR A 153 16.66 5.40 -1.95
N ILE A 154 15.66 5.88 -1.22
CA ILE A 154 14.38 6.34 -1.76
C ILE A 154 14.39 7.88 -1.77
N TYR A 155 14.01 8.46 -2.90
CA TYR A 155 13.95 9.90 -3.09
C TYR A 155 12.49 10.35 -3.27
N GLU A 156 12.06 11.29 -2.43
CA GLU A 156 10.76 11.95 -2.53
C GLU A 156 10.96 13.46 -2.63
N GLY A 157 10.84 14.00 -3.84
CA GLY A 157 11.20 15.38 -4.12
C GLY A 157 12.68 15.65 -3.80
N LYS A 158 12.95 16.46 -2.78
CA LYS A 158 14.31 16.79 -2.31
C LYS A 158 14.76 15.99 -1.08
N ARG A 159 13.89 15.12 -0.53
CA ARG A 159 14.19 14.31 0.65
C ARG A 159 14.75 12.96 0.22
N LYS A 160 15.77 12.49 0.95
CA LYS A 160 16.47 11.22 0.72
C LYS A 160 16.28 10.34 1.94
N TYR A 161 15.81 9.12 1.76
CA TYR A 161 15.60 8.13 2.83
C TYR A 161 16.47 6.92 2.55
N VAL A 162 17.01 6.28 3.59
CA VAL A 162 17.71 5.00 3.44
C VAL A 162 16.66 3.88 3.44
N ASN A 163 16.70 3.03 2.42
CA ASN A 163 15.78 1.91 2.33
C ASN A 163 16.29 0.74 3.19
N SER A 164 15.52 0.37 4.21
CA SER A 164 15.80 -0.76 5.10
C SER A 164 15.28 -2.09 4.56
N TYR A 165 14.59 -2.08 3.40
CA TYR A 165 14.15 -3.30 2.73
C TYR A 165 15.34 -4.08 2.15
N ILE A 166 15.31 -5.41 2.30
CA ILE A 166 16.21 -6.31 1.60
C ILE A 166 15.38 -7.22 0.72
N ALA A 167 15.75 -7.30 -0.56
CA ALA A 167 15.04 -8.14 -1.50
C ALA A 167 14.99 -9.61 -1.05
N TYR A 168 13.76 -10.15 -0.98
CA TYR A 168 13.54 -11.57 -0.79
C TYR A 168 13.96 -12.34 -2.05
N LYS A 169 15.04 -13.13 -1.94
CA LYS A 169 15.63 -13.90 -3.05
C LYS A 169 15.51 -15.42 -2.79
N PRO A 170 14.31 -16.02 -2.93
CA PRO A 170 14.17 -17.47 -2.83
C PRO A 170 14.83 -18.19 -4.00
N LYS A 171 15.06 -19.50 -3.84
CA LYS A 171 15.38 -20.38 -4.96
C LYS A 171 14.16 -20.46 -5.88
N GLU A 172 14.25 -19.81 -7.03
CA GLU A 172 13.21 -19.83 -8.06
C GLU A 172 13.08 -21.23 -8.68
N LEU A 173 11.90 -21.60 -9.19
CA LEU A 173 11.72 -22.79 -10.02
C LEU A 173 12.13 -22.47 -11.47
N THR A 174 12.58 -23.49 -12.20
CA THR A 174 12.63 -23.42 -13.67
C THR A 174 11.26 -23.70 -14.28
N GLU A 175 11.10 -23.44 -15.58
CA GLU A 175 9.86 -23.77 -16.30
C GLU A 175 9.56 -25.27 -16.30
N ASP A 176 10.60 -26.11 -16.41
CA ASP A 176 10.45 -27.57 -16.38
C ASP A 176 10.09 -28.11 -15.00
N GLU A 177 10.52 -27.45 -13.92
CA GLU A 177 10.15 -27.81 -12.55
C GLU A 177 8.71 -27.39 -12.20
N TYR A 178 8.12 -26.44 -12.93
CA TYR A 178 6.80 -25.91 -12.63
C TYR A 178 5.67 -26.85 -13.06
N ASP A 179 4.92 -27.35 -12.07
CA ASP A 179 3.66 -28.09 -12.25
C ASP A 179 2.44 -27.25 -11.78
N PRO A 180 1.49 -26.90 -12.67
CA PRO A 180 0.25 -26.21 -12.30
C PRO A 180 -0.71 -27.06 -11.44
N LYS A 181 -0.64 -28.39 -11.48
CA LYS A 181 -1.54 -29.26 -10.69
C LYS A 181 -1.31 -29.11 -9.19
N ILE A 182 -0.07 -28.85 -8.78
CA ILE A 182 0.31 -28.67 -7.38
C ILE A 182 -0.44 -27.50 -6.72
N ILE A 183 -0.83 -26.50 -7.51
CA ILE A 183 -1.50 -25.28 -7.02
C ILE A 183 -3.01 -25.28 -7.27
N GLU A 184 -3.59 -26.34 -7.84
CA GLU A 184 -5.04 -26.46 -8.02
C GLU A 184 -5.84 -26.27 -6.72
N PRO A 185 -5.43 -26.79 -5.55
CA PRO A 185 -6.14 -26.52 -4.30
C PRO A 185 -6.19 -25.04 -3.94
N TYR A 186 -5.16 -24.25 -4.29
CA TYR A 186 -5.17 -22.81 -4.10
C TYR A 186 -6.21 -22.13 -5.01
N HIS A 187 -6.25 -22.52 -6.29
CA HIS A 187 -7.22 -22.00 -7.24
C HIS A 187 -8.66 -22.32 -6.85
N LEU A 188 -8.92 -23.57 -6.45
CA LEU A 188 -10.23 -23.99 -5.98
C LEU A 188 -10.65 -23.23 -4.72
N GLN A 189 -9.74 -23.03 -3.76
CA GLN A 189 -10.03 -22.24 -2.57
C GLN A 189 -10.45 -20.79 -2.92
N CYS A 190 -9.74 -20.14 -3.84
CA CYS A 190 -10.08 -18.78 -4.27
C CYS A 190 -11.45 -18.72 -4.92
N LYS A 191 -11.81 -19.73 -5.75
CA LYS A 191 -13.13 -19.84 -6.36
C LYS A 191 -14.23 -20.06 -5.31
N ILE A 192 -14.01 -20.91 -4.32
CA ILE A 192 -14.96 -21.14 -3.23
C ILE A 192 -15.22 -19.84 -2.45
N LEU A 193 -14.16 -19.16 -2.01
CA LEU A 193 -14.28 -17.93 -1.19
C LEU A 193 -14.92 -16.76 -1.93
N SER A 194 -14.87 -16.77 -3.26
CA SER A 194 -15.46 -15.74 -4.13
C SER A 194 -16.83 -16.12 -4.71
N ASN A 195 -17.42 -17.24 -4.24
CA ASN A 195 -18.66 -17.80 -4.81
C ASN A 195 -18.57 -18.02 -6.33
N PHE A 196 -17.40 -18.42 -6.82
CA PHE A 196 -17.08 -18.68 -8.22
C PHE A 196 -17.22 -17.44 -9.14
N ASP A 197 -17.17 -16.21 -8.59
CA ASP A 197 -17.05 -14.99 -9.38
C ASP A 197 -15.64 -14.85 -9.98
N GLN A 198 -15.49 -15.34 -11.20
CA GLN A 198 -14.22 -15.34 -11.92
C GLN A 198 -13.62 -13.95 -12.07
N LYS A 199 -14.42 -12.88 -12.25
CA LYS A 199 -13.89 -11.51 -12.38
C LYS A 199 -13.23 -11.06 -11.09
N SER A 200 -13.82 -11.40 -9.95
CA SER A 200 -13.23 -11.09 -8.65
C SER A 200 -11.98 -11.92 -8.37
N VAL A 201 -11.92 -13.18 -8.81
CA VAL A 201 -10.72 -14.03 -8.72
C VAL A 201 -9.58 -13.45 -9.55
N ASP A 202 -9.86 -13.07 -10.79
CA ASP A 202 -8.86 -12.48 -11.68
C ASP A 202 -8.32 -11.17 -11.10
N PHE A 203 -9.20 -10.30 -10.57
CA PHE A 203 -8.80 -9.07 -9.88
C PHE A 203 -7.93 -9.35 -8.64
N PHE A 204 -8.25 -10.38 -7.87
CA PHE A 204 -7.42 -10.80 -6.74
C PHE A 204 -6.06 -11.32 -7.19
N TYR A 205 -6.00 -12.07 -8.30
CA TYR A 205 -4.74 -12.57 -8.86
C TYR A 205 -3.88 -11.46 -9.44
N ASP A 206 -4.48 -10.44 -10.07
CA ASP A 206 -3.79 -9.23 -10.48
C ASP A 206 -3.12 -8.54 -9.29
N LYS A 207 -3.81 -8.44 -8.14
CA LYS A 207 -3.23 -7.93 -6.89
C LYS A 207 -2.02 -8.76 -6.45
N LEU A 208 -2.14 -10.09 -6.38
CA LEU A 208 -1.04 -10.95 -5.92
C LEU A 208 0.15 -10.95 -6.87
N ALA A 209 -0.10 -10.95 -8.16
CA ALA A 209 0.93 -10.82 -9.17
C ALA A 209 1.61 -9.45 -9.12
N THR A 210 0.87 -8.36 -8.86
CA THR A 210 1.43 -7.00 -8.71
C THR A 210 2.43 -6.94 -7.57
N ILE A 211 2.16 -7.54 -6.41
CA ILE A 211 3.08 -7.59 -5.27
C ILE A 211 4.45 -8.19 -5.67
N LEU A 212 4.45 -9.21 -6.53
CA LEU A 212 5.66 -9.94 -6.94
C LEU A 212 6.35 -9.36 -8.19
N GLN A 213 5.58 -8.88 -9.16
CA GLN A 213 6.08 -8.41 -10.45
C GLN A 213 6.33 -6.91 -10.49
N ARG A 214 5.53 -6.13 -9.74
CA ARG A 214 5.51 -4.66 -9.73
C ARG A 214 5.43 -4.12 -8.29
N PRO A 215 6.41 -4.45 -7.42
CA PRO A 215 6.41 -4.01 -6.03
C PRO A 215 6.58 -2.48 -5.87
N ASP A 216 6.86 -1.77 -6.96
CA ASP A 216 6.86 -0.31 -7.04
C ASP A 216 5.45 0.31 -7.04
N ILE A 217 4.40 -0.47 -7.33
CA ILE A 217 3.01 0.00 -7.34
C ILE A 217 2.41 -0.08 -5.93
N ASN A 218 2.00 1.07 -5.40
CA ASN A 218 1.25 1.16 -4.15
C ASN A 218 -0.19 0.63 -4.33
N ILE A 219 -0.58 -0.40 -3.57
CA ILE A 219 -1.94 -0.94 -3.59
C ILE A 219 -2.77 -0.27 -2.48
N GLN A 220 -3.63 0.68 -2.84
CA GLN A 220 -4.38 1.55 -1.91
C GLN A 220 -5.72 0.95 -1.46
N HIS A 221 -5.82 -0.38 -1.46
CA HIS A 221 -7.00 -1.09 -0.98
C HIS A 221 -6.65 -2.39 -0.26
N ALA A 222 -7.36 -2.66 0.84
CA ALA A 222 -7.30 -3.93 1.53
C ALA A 222 -8.16 -4.99 0.83
N THR A 223 -7.78 -6.25 0.99
CA THR A 223 -8.65 -7.40 0.70
C THR A 223 -9.30 -7.85 2.00
N LEU A 224 -10.63 -7.91 2.05
CA LEU A 224 -11.39 -8.43 3.17
C LEU A 224 -12.14 -9.69 2.76
N ILE A 225 -11.93 -10.80 3.48
CA ILE A 225 -12.68 -12.05 3.28
C ILE A 225 -13.56 -12.31 4.50
N ILE A 226 -14.85 -12.47 4.26
CA ILE A 226 -15.86 -12.73 5.26
C ILE A 226 -16.38 -14.14 5.06
N SER A 227 -16.74 -14.81 6.15
CA SER A 227 -17.58 -16.00 6.08
C SER A 227 -18.38 -16.13 7.34
N HIS A 228 -19.59 -16.68 7.24
CA HIS A 228 -20.49 -16.90 8.38
C HIS A 228 -20.05 -18.01 9.34
N GLU A 229 -19.03 -18.78 9.00
CA GLU A 229 -18.50 -19.81 9.89
C GLU A 229 -16.98 -19.79 9.91
N GLU A 230 -16.41 -20.29 11.00
CA GLU A 230 -14.98 -20.55 11.10
C GLU A 230 -14.58 -21.78 10.29
N GLY A 231 -13.30 -21.86 9.93
CA GLY A 231 -12.77 -23.06 9.28
C GLY A 231 -13.03 -23.14 7.76
N THR A 232 -13.49 -22.06 7.13
CA THR A 232 -13.62 -21.94 5.66
C THR A 232 -12.29 -21.85 4.90
N GLY A 233 -11.15 -21.96 5.58
CA GLY A 233 -9.81 -21.99 4.94
C GLY A 233 -9.11 -20.63 4.76
N LYS A 234 -9.70 -19.51 5.24
CA LYS A 234 -9.14 -18.15 5.10
C LYS A 234 -7.70 -18.02 5.59
N THR A 235 -7.40 -18.55 6.78
CA THR A 235 -6.04 -18.49 7.37
C THR A 235 -5.01 -19.25 6.52
N SER A 236 -5.39 -20.38 5.92
CA SER A 236 -4.50 -21.15 5.03
C SER A 236 -4.20 -20.37 3.74
N LEU A 237 -5.18 -19.63 3.21
CA LEU A 237 -4.98 -18.72 2.08
C LEU A 237 -3.97 -17.62 2.41
N TRP A 238 -4.13 -16.96 3.56
CA TRP A 238 -3.19 -15.97 4.07
C TRP A 238 -1.80 -16.53 4.29
N ARG A 239 -1.70 -17.80 4.73
CA ARG A 239 -0.43 -18.49 4.88
C ARG A 239 0.29 -18.68 3.55
N CYS A 240 -0.42 -19.12 2.51
CA CYS A 240 0.15 -19.21 1.16
C CYS A 240 0.70 -17.86 0.70
N ILE A 241 -0.09 -16.79 0.82
CA ILE A 241 0.34 -15.42 0.43
C ILE A 241 1.54 -14.96 1.25
N SER A 242 1.55 -15.25 2.55
CA SER A 242 2.66 -14.88 3.42
C SER A 242 3.95 -15.57 2.97
N GLU A 243 3.92 -16.88 2.79
CA GLU A 243 5.11 -17.67 2.45
C GLU A 243 5.68 -17.34 1.07
N ILE A 244 4.84 -17.13 0.05
CA ILE A 244 5.35 -16.74 -1.30
C ILE A 244 6.02 -15.36 -1.30
N ASN A 245 5.74 -14.52 -0.28
CA ASN A 245 6.35 -13.20 -0.08
C ASN A 245 7.48 -13.20 0.97
N GLY A 246 7.96 -14.37 1.39
CA GLY A 246 9.10 -14.49 2.31
C GLY A 246 8.73 -14.69 3.78
N GLY A 247 7.46 -14.95 4.08
CA GLY A 247 7.00 -15.34 5.40
C GLY A 247 7.06 -14.20 6.42
N SER A 248 7.26 -14.56 7.69
CA SER A 248 7.26 -13.64 8.84
C SER A 248 8.35 -12.56 8.80
N ASP A 249 9.32 -12.67 7.91
CA ASP A 249 10.39 -11.67 7.73
C ASP A 249 9.92 -10.46 6.92
N TYR A 250 8.85 -10.61 6.13
CA TYR A 250 8.33 -9.57 5.23
C TYR A 250 6.85 -9.27 5.48
N VAL A 251 6.15 -10.21 6.10
CA VAL A 251 4.70 -10.17 6.32
C VAL A 251 4.42 -10.09 7.82
N ALA A 252 3.68 -9.06 8.22
CA ALA A 252 3.21 -8.87 9.58
C ALA A 252 1.87 -9.60 9.79
N TRP A 253 1.85 -10.58 10.69
CA TRP A 253 0.59 -11.18 11.16
C TRP A 253 0.15 -10.46 12.43
N ILE A 254 -0.93 -9.70 12.35
CA ILE A 254 -1.40 -8.88 13.47
C ILE A 254 -2.78 -9.34 13.94
N ARG A 255 -3.00 -9.24 15.25
CA ARG A 255 -4.34 -9.38 15.83
C ARG A 255 -5.04 -8.03 15.76
N SER A 256 -6.36 -8.03 15.68
CA SER A 256 -7.14 -6.80 15.52
C SER A 256 -6.93 -5.76 16.61
N ARG A 257 -6.77 -6.19 17.86
CA ARG A 257 -6.42 -5.31 18.98
C ARG A 257 -5.04 -4.65 18.85
N ASP A 258 -4.10 -5.32 18.20
CA ASP A 258 -2.72 -4.83 18.04
C ASP A 258 -2.64 -3.79 16.91
N VAL A 259 -3.64 -3.73 16.03
CA VAL A 259 -3.85 -2.63 15.08
C VAL A 259 -3.98 -1.29 15.82
N PHE A 260 -4.47 -1.27 17.07
CA PHE A 260 -4.66 -0.02 17.83
C PHE A 260 -3.51 0.30 18.78
N HIS A 261 -2.64 -0.67 19.06
CA HIS A 261 -1.59 -0.46 20.04
C HIS A 261 -0.62 0.62 19.57
N GLN A 262 -0.08 1.39 20.52
CA GLN A 262 0.91 2.43 20.28
C GLN A 262 2.25 1.85 19.78
N PHE A 263 2.63 0.67 20.27
CA PHE A 263 3.87 0.00 19.89
C PHE A 263 3.67 -0.87 18.65
N ARG A 264 3.93 -0.31 17.47
CA ARG A 264 3.78 -0.99 16.17
C ARG A 264 5.14 -1.21 15.49
N SER A 265 6.02 -1.96 16.14
CA SER A 265 7.39 -2.18 15.64
C SER A 265 7.44 -2.80 14.24
N TRP A 266 6.44 -3.60 13.87
CA TRP A 266 6.28 -4.23 12.56
C TRP A 266 6.12 -3.21 11.41
N MET A 267 5.75 -1.96 11.70
CA MET A 267 5.64 -0.93 10.68
C MET A 267 6.98 -0.53 10.07
N ALA A 268 8.08 -0.78 10.79
CA ALA A 268 9.42 -0.38 10.36
C ALA A 268 10.03 -1.32 9.30
N ASP A 269 9.56 -2.56 9.23
CA ASP A 269 10.30 -3.63 8.57
C ASP A 269 9.43 -4.69 7.87
N ARG A 270 8.16 -4.38 7.59
CA ARG A 270 7.21 -5.25 6.87
C ARG A 270 6.45 -4.43 5.85
N SER A 271 6.08 -4.99 4.69
CA SER A 271 5.29 -4.30 3.65
C SER A 271 3.93 -4.95 3.40
N ILE A 272 3.70 -6.14 3.94
CA ILE A 272 2.42 -6.84 3.86
C ILE A 272 1.88 -7.04 5.27
N VAL A 273 0.61 -6.75 5.47
CA VAL A 273 -0.07 -6.88 6.75
C VAL A 273 -1.27 -7.80 6.61
N ILE A 274 -1.32 -8.83 7.45
CA ILE A 274 -2.40 -9.81 7.52
C ILE A 274 -3.11 -9.68 8.86
N VAL A 275 -4.42 -9.41 8.82
CA VAL A 275 -5.30 -9.33 9.99
C VAL A 275 -6.28 -10.49 9.95
N ASN A 276 -5.98 -11.57 10.67
CA ASN A 276 -6.75 -12.82 10.56
C ASN A 276 -8.20 -12.73 11.04
N GLU A 277 -8.52 -11.77 11.90
CA GLU A 277 -9.85 -11.73 12.50
C GLU A 277 -10.22 -10.32 12.93
N VAL A 278 -10.62 -9.48 11.98
CA VAL A 278 -11.14 -8.14 12.24
C VAL A 278 -12.46 -8.26 12.99
N ARG A 279 -12.40 -7.90 14.28
CA ARG A 279 -13.57 -7.78 15.15
C ARG A 279 -13.77 -6.31 15.48
N ILE A 280 -14.93 -5.79 15.12
CA ILE A 280 -15.33 -4.42 15.45
C ILE A 280 -16.28 -4.49 16.65
N GLU A 281 -15.70 -4.66 17.82
CA GLU A 281 -16.40 -4.69 19.11
C GLU A 281 -16.20 -3.37 19.85
N GLY A 282 -17.13 -3.02 20.74
CA GLY A 282 -17.09 -1.79 21.52
C GLY A 282 -18.14 -0.75 21.13
N ASN A 283 -18.09 0.41 21.79
CA ASN A 283 -19.00 1.52 21.51
C ASN A 283 -18.70 2.19 20.15
N GLU A 284 -19.62 2.98 19.61
CA GLU A 284 -19.46 3.62 18.28
C GLU A 284 -18.14 4.38 18.12
N ARG A 285 -17.63 4.98 19.20
CA ARG A 285 -16.36 5.70 19.20
C ARG A 285 -15.16 4.76 18.98
N GLU A 286 -15.15 3.60 19.63
CA GLU A 286 -14.12 2.56 19.46
C GLU A 286 -14.16 1.97 18.04
N LYS A 287 -15.37 1.69 17.55
CA LYS A 287 -15.59 1.25 16.17
C LYS A 287 -15.05 2.28 15.15
N GLY A 288 -15.36 3.56 15.37
CA GLY A 288 -14.86 4.66 14.53
C GLY A 288 -13.33 4.72 14.48
N LYS A 289 -12.66 4.63 15.64
CA LYS A 289 -11.19 4.64 15.73
C LYS A 289 -10.56 3.48 14.96
N LEU A 290 -11.14 2.27 15.00
CA LEU A 290 -10.61 1.13 14.26
C LEU A 290 -10.63 1.41 12.77
N VAL A 291 -11.78 1.87 12.31
CA VAL A 291 -12.03 2.14 10.89
C VAL A 291 -11.10 3.24 10.40
N ASP A 292 -10.83 4.26 11.21
CA ASP A 292 -9.90 5.34 10.85
C ASP A 292 -8.44 4.85 10.83
N ASN A 293 -7.99 4.09 11.83
CA ASN A 293 -6.66 3.48 11.82
C ASN A 293 -6.44 2.54 10.63
N LEU A 294 -7.45 1.73 10.26
CA LEU A 294 -7.38 0.87 9.08
C LEU A 294 -7.30 1.69 7.80
N LYS A 295 -7.97 2.85 7.71
CA LYS A 295 -7.85 3.74 6.55
C LYS A 295 -6.43 4.27 6.43
N GLU A 296 -5.85 4.76 7.53
CA GLU A 296 -4.47 5.27 7.57
C GLU A 296 -3.48 4.19 7.11
N LEU A 297 -3.62 2.95 7.58
CA LEU A 297 -2.77 1.84 7.14
C LEU A 297 -2.88 1.51 5.65
N ILE A 298 -4.04 1.78 5.02
CA ILE A 298 -4.28 1.50 3.61
C ILE A 298 -3.78 2.64 2.71
N THR A 299 -3.87 3.90 3.18
CA THR A 299 -3.66 5.07 2.31
C THR A 299 -2.40 5.86 2.59
N ASP A 300 -1.86 5.78 3.80
CA ASP A 300 -0.75 6.65 4.21
C ASP A 300 0.59 6.02 3.86
N GLU A 301 1.59 6.88 3.64
CA GLU A 301 2.94 6.49 3.24
C GLU A 301 3.98 6.78 4.32
N GLU A 302 3.60 7.53 5.36
CA GLU A 302 4.43 7.85 6.52
C GLU A 302 3.80 7.27 7.77
N HIS A 303 4.58 6.52 8.55
CA HIS A 303 4.12 5.92 9.79
C HIS A 303 5.08 6.23 10.93
N THR A 304 4.51 6.58 12.08
CA THR A 304 5.26 6.74 13.32
C THR A 304 5.47 5.39 13.97
N VAL A 305 6.73 5.00 14.17
CA VAL A 305 7.10 3.76 14.84
C VAL A 305 7.59 4.07 16.24
N GLU A 306 6.88 3.53 17.22
CA GLU A 306 7.32 3.52 18.61
C GLU A 306 7.86 2.13 18.99
N LYS A 307 9.15 2.07 19.33
CA LYS A 307 9.79 0.87 19.90
C LYS A 307 10.10 1.12 21.37
N LYS A 308 10.04 0.07 22.21
CA LYS A 308 10.44 0.19 23.62
C LYS A 308 11.90 0.63 23.71
N ASN A 309 12.19 1.57 24.58
CA ASN A 309 13.53 2.10 24.86
C ASN A 309 14.20 2.83 23.67
N ILE A 310 13.44 3.22 22.64
CA ILE A 310 13.92 4.02 21.52
C ILE A 310 12.93 5.16 21.30
N ASN A 311 13.42 6.36 20.96
CA ASN A 311 12.56 7.47 20.60
C ASN A 311 11.68 7.12 19.40
N PRO A 312 10.41 7.55 19.36
CA PRO A 312 9.57 7.43 18.18
C PRO A 312 10.27 7.99 16.94
N PHE A 313 10.22 7.26 15.83
CA PHE A 313 10.78 7.70 14.55
C PHE A 313 9.77 7.52 13.42
N GLN A 314 9.91 8.30 12.35
CA GLN A 314 9.08 8.15 11.16
C GLN A 314 9.72 7.16 10.20
N VAL A 315 8.91 6.28 9.61
CA VAL A 315 9.29 5.41 8.50
C VAL A 315 8.38 5.65 7.30
N LYS A 316 8.97 5.72 6.12
CA LYS A 316 8.25 5.70 4.84
C LYS A 316 7.90 4.27 4.47
N ASN A 317 6.63 3.90 4.44
CA ASN A 317 6.22 2.53 4.13
C ASN A 317 4.81 2.52 3.51
N GLU A 318 4.53 1.52 2.69
CA GLU A 318 3.26 1.32 2.00
C GLU A 318 2.84 -0.12 2.27
N PHE A 319 1.71 -0.29 2.93
CA PHE A 319 1.26 -1.61 3.31
C PHE A 319 0.25 -2.17 2.32
N THR A 320 0.48 -3.41 1.89
CA THR A 320 -0.58 -4.21 1.28
C THR A 320 -1.33 -4.98 2.36
N LEU A 321 -2.62 -4.70 2.52
CA LEU A 321 -3.44 -5.30 3.58
C LEU A 321 -4.30 -6.47 3.07
N PHE A 322 -4.29 -7.55 3.86
CA PHE A 322 -5.22 -8.68 3.77
C PHE A 322 -5.89 -8.88 5.12
N MET A 323 -7.19 -9.11 5.12
CA MET A 323 -8.00 -9.18 6.32
C MET A 323 -9.04 -10.28 6.20
N SER A 324 -9.36 -10.93 7.30
CA SER A 324 -10.52 -11.81 7.39
C SER A 324 -11.39 -11.48 8.59
N SER A 325 -12.68 -11.83 8.52
CA SER A 325 -13.63 -11.73 9.62
C SER A 325 -14.66 -12.85 9.58
N ASN A 326 -15.22 -13.19 10.74
CA ASN A 326 -16.19 -14.28 10.91
C ASN A 326 -17.64 -13.79 11.11
N HIS A 327 -17.89 -12.59 11.65
CA HIS A 327 -19.23 -11.98 11.69
C HIS A 327 -19.16 -10.47 11.98
N ASP A 328 -20.21 -9.75 11.58
CA ASP A 328 -20.50 -8.35 11.89
C ASP A 328 -19.30 -7.37 11.79
N THR A 329 -18.81 -7.19 10.56
CA THR A 329 -17.93 -6.08 10.20
C THR A 329 -18.72 -4.86 9.71
N LEU A 330 -19.95 -4.66 10.22
CA LEU A 330 -20.90 -3.59 9.84
C LEU A 330 -20.43 -2.16 10.19
N GLY A 331 -19.18 -1.85 9.87
CA GLY A 331 -18.56 -0.55 10.07
C GLY A 331 -17.28 -0.37 9.26
N VAL A 332 -16.67 -1.46 8.75
CA VAL A 332 -15.47 -1.39 7.89
C VAL A 332 -15.81 -0.70 6.58
N VAL A 333 -16.87 -1.15 5.90
CA VAL A 333 -17.31 -0.64 4.59
C VAL A 333 -18.59 0.17 4.75
N LYS A 334 -18.46 1.46 5.05
CA LYS A 334 -19.62 2.35 5.25
C LYS A 334 -20.31 2.82 3.97
N LYS A 335 -19.65 2.72 2.82
CA LYS A 335 -20.13 3.21 1.52
C LYS A 335 -19.74 2.26 0.40
N LYS A 336 -20.63 2.09 -0.59
CA LYS A 336 -20.40 1.28 -1.80
C LYS A 336 -19.16 1.76 -2.56
N ASP A 337 -18.99 3.08 -2.66
CA ASP A 337 -17.89 3.71 -3.40
C ASP A 337 -16.61 3.88 -2.57
N ALA A 338 -16.55 3.25 -1.39
CA ALA A 338 -15.33 3.26 -0.59
C ALA A 338 -14.21 2.53 -1.35
N ARG A 339 -13.29 3.29 -1.95
CA ARG A 339 -12.15 2.77 -2.73
C ARG A 339 -11.10 1.96 -1.95
N ARG A 340 -11.28 1.80 -0.63
CA ARG A 340 -10.26 1.20 0.26
C ARG A 340 -10.43 -0.30 0.48
N TYR A 341 -11.52 -0.90 -0.01
CA TYR A 341 -11.83 -2.31 0.26
C TYR A 341 -12.28 -3.05 -1.00
N PHE A 342 -11.64 -4.21 -1.22
CA PHE A 342 -12.09 -5.29 -2.09
C PHE A 342 -12.59 -6.42 -1.18
N VAL A 343 -13.83 -6.90 -1.38
CA VAL A 343 -14.51 -7.77 -0.41
C VAL A 343 -14.94 -9.08 -1.05
N TRP A 344 -14.63 -10.20 -0.41
CA TRP A 344 -15.25 -11.49 -0.65
C TRP A 344 -16.10 -11.90 0.55
N ASP A 345 -17.22 -12.54 0.26
CA ASP A 345 -18.11 -13.11 1.26
C ASP A 345 -18.38 -14.57 0.88
N CYS A 346 -17.78 -15.50 1.61
CA CYS A 346 -17.91 -16.93 1.36
C CYS A 346 -19.28 -17.39 1.88
N GLN A 347 -20.17 -17.70 0.94
CA GLN A 347 -21.54 -18.12 1.25
C GLN A 347 -21.62 -19.59 1.65
N MET A 348 -20.71 -20.43 1.13
CA MET A 348 -20.69 -21.84 1.48
C MET A 348 -20.19 -22.04 2.91
N THR A 349 -20.89 -22.89 3.66
CA THR A 349 -20.46 -23.36 4.99
C THR A 349 -19.30 -24.34 4.86
N ARG A 350 -18.64 -24.63 5.99
CA ARG A 350 -17.55 -25.62 5.98
C ARG A 350 -18.05 -27.00 5.55
N ASP A 351 -19.25 -27.38 5.98
CA ASP A 351 -19.82 -28.70 5.71
C ASP A 351 -20.23 -28.83 4.25
N GLU A 352 -20.85 -27.80 3.66
CA GLU A 352 -21.16 -27.76 2.23
C GLU A 352 -19.91 -27.86 1.36
N ILE A 353 -18.81 -27.22 1.77
CA ILE A 353 -17.52 -27.32 1.06
C ILE A 353 -16.99 -28.75 1.13
N ASN A 354 -17.04 -29.40 2.30
CA ASN A 354 -16.58 -30.78 2.46
C ASN A 354 -17.40 -31.78 1.67
N GLU A 355 -18.73 -31.58 1.60
CA GLU A 355 -19.62 -32.43 0.83
C GLU A 355 -19.34 -32.29 -0.68
N LYS A 356 -19.23 -31.05 -1.18
CA LYS A 356 -19.06 -30.77 -2.61
C LYS A 356 -17.64 -31.03 -3.12
N TYR A 357 -16.63 -30.78 -2.28
CA TYR A 357 -15.22 -30.93 -2.60
C TYR A 357 -14.52 -31.78 -1.52
N PRO A 358 -14.75 -33.10 -1.52
CA PRO A 358 -14.10 -34.00 -0.57
C PRO A 358 -12.57 -33.84 -0.61
N ASN A 359 -11.92 -33.87 0.56
CA ASN A 359 -10.47 -33.72 0.75
C ASN A 359 -9.87 -32.33 0.46
N HIS A 360 -10.62 -31.38 -0.12
CA HIS A 360 -10.10 -30.06 -0.51
C HIS A 360 -9.37 -29.34 0.63
N PHE A 361 -9.95 -29.28 1.84
CA PHE A 361 -9.28 -28.62 2.97
C PHE A 361 -7.99 -29.32 3.40
N ALA A 362 -7.91 -30.65 3.29
CA ALA A 362 -6.71 -31.41 3.63
C ALA A 362 -5.59 -31.12 2.61
N GLU A 363 -5.92 -31.16 1.32
CA GLU A 363 -5.00 -30.84 0.23
C GLU A 363 -4.52 -29.39 0.27
N PHE A 364 -5.45 -28.45 0.46
CA PHE A 364 -5.13 -27.04 0.56
C PHE A 364 -4.29 -26.71 1.79
N ARG A 365 -4.60 -27.32 2.94
CA ARG A 365 -3.78 -27.20 4.15
C ARG A 365 -2.38 -27.76 3.93
N ALA A 366 -2.25 -28.93 3.30
CA ALA A 366 -0.96 -29.51 2.96
C ALA A 366 -0.14 -28.58 2.05
N LEU A 367 -0.75 -27.99 1.01
CA LEU A 367 -0.12 -26.98 0.17
C LEU A 367 0.37 -25.78 0.98
N SER A 368 -0.47 -25.19 1.84
CA SER A 368 -0.13 -24.01 2.65
C SER A 368 1.03 -24.21 3.64
N GLN A 369 1.39 -25.45 3.93
CA GLN A 369 2.44 -25.80 4.89
C GLN A 369 3.74 -26.22 4.21
N ASP A 370 3.70 -26.49 2.90
CA ASP A 370 4.81 -27.03 2.12
C ASP A 370 5.49 -25.94 1.31
N LYS A 371 6.67 -25.51 1.77
CA LYS A 371 7.45 -24.45 1.14
C LYS A 371 7.90 -24.81 -0.28
N GLU A 372 8.16 -26.09 -0.57
CA GLU A 372 8.55 -26.50 -1.92
C GLU A 372 7.37 -26.39 -2.88
N LYS A 373 6.19 -26.87 -2.49
CA LYS A 373 4.97 -26.70 -3.30
C LYS A 373 4.60 -25.23 -3.49
N LEU A 374 4.80 -24.38 -2.49
CA LEU A 374 4.53 -22.95 -2.59
C LEU A 374 5.45 -22.20 -3.57
N ARG A 375 6.62 -22.77 -3.93
CA ARG A 375 7.43 -22.22 -5.03
C ARG A 375 6.67 -22.26 -6.36
N HIS A 376 5.80 -23.25 -6.58
CA HIS A 376 4.95 -23.32 -7.78
C HIS A 376 3.93 -22.18 -7.81
N LEU A 377 3.32 -21.89 -6.66
CA LEU A 377 2.36 -20.79 -6.54
C LEU A 377 3.03 -19.44 -6.79
N ARG A 378 4.22 -19.25 -6.22
CA ARG A 378 5.01 -18.04 -6.48
C ARG A 378 5.43 -17.94 -7.94
N TYR A 379 5.87 -19.04 -8.55
CA TYR A 379 6.25 -19.10 -9.97
C TYR A 379 5.06 -18.73 -10.88
N PHE A 380 3.87 -19.26 -10.58
CA PHE A 380 2.64 -18.92 -11.28
C PHE A 380 2.38 -17.41 -11.25
N PHE A 381 2.34 -16.80 -10.07
CA PHE A 381 2.07 -15.36 -9.96
C PHE A 381 3.19 -14.47 -10.48
N LYS A 382 4.44 -14.93 -10.48
CA LYS A 382 5.58 -14.13 -10.94
C LYS A 382 5.77 -14.18 -12.46
N TYR A 383 5.51 -15.33 -13.09
CA TYR A 383 5.89 -15.57 -14.49
C TYR A 383 4.74 -16.01 -15.40
N LYS A 384 3.68 -16.64 -14.88
CA LYS A 384 2.58 -17.18 -15.70
C LYS A 384 1.35 -16.27 -15.71
N TRP A 385 1.02 -15.63 -14.58
CA TRP A 385 -0.09 -14.69 -14.52
C TRP A 385 0.30 -13.36 -15.18
N LYS A 386 -0.52 -12.91 -16.13
CA LYS A 386 -0.36 -11.61 -16.77
C LYS A 386 -1.32 -10.61 -16.12
N ILE A 387 -0.76 -9.63 -15.41
CA ILE A 387 -1.56 -8.58 -14.77
C ILE A 387 -2.38 -7.82 -15.82
N SER A 388 -3.67 -7.64 -15.57
CA SER A 388 -4.51 -6.87 -16.49
C SER A 388 -4.07 -5.40 -16.60
N GLU A 389 -4.24 -4.83 -17.79
CA GLU A 389 -3.94 -3.41 -18.02
C GLU A 389 -4.84 -2.50 -17.16
N HIS A 390 -6.08 -2.92 -16.92
CA HIS A 390 -7.00 -2.24 -16.03
C HIS A 390 -6.44 -2.16 -14.60
N TYR A 391 -5.88 -3.25 -14.06
CA TYR A 391 -5.33 -3.26 -12.71
C TYR A 391 -4.14 -2.31 -12.57
N ILE A 392 -3.20 -2.37 -13.52
CA ILE A 392 -2.01 -1.51 -13.54
C ILE A 392 -2.40 -0.03 -13.63
N LYS A 393 -3.43 0.32 -14.41
CA LYS A 393 -3.85 1.70 -14.60
C LYS A 393 -4.74 2.24 -13.49
N LYS A 394 -5.63 1.42 -12.95
CA LYS A 394 -6.70 1.84 -12.02
C LYS A 394 -6.93 0.88 -10.86
N GLY A 395 -6.94 -0.42 -11.11
CA GLY A 395 -7.38 -1.41 -10.11
C GLY A 395 -6.59 -1.40 -8.79
N HIS A 396 -5.33 -0.96 -8.80
CA HIS A 396 -4.52 -0.81 -7.59
C HIS A 396 -4.99 0.29 -6.63
N PHE A 397 -5.78 1.29 -7.07
CA PHE A 397 -6.40 2.31 -6.21
C PHE A 397 -7.94 2.37 -6.29
N GLU A 398 -8.53 1.76 -7.31
CA GLU A 398 -9.98 1.60 -7.50
C GLU A 398 -10.33 0.09 -7.50
N PRO A 399 -10.67 -0.51 -6.35
CA PRO A 399 -10.94 -1.94 -6.28
C PRO A 399 -12.23 -2.33 -6.98
N TYR A 400 -12.24 -3.52 -7.59
CA TYR A 400 -13.44 -4.12 -8.15
C TYR A 400 -14.58 -4.18 -7.10
N ILE A 401 -15.77 -3.72 -7.49
CA ILE A 401 -16.94 -3.66 -6.62
C ILE A 401 -17.70 -4.99 -6.73
N THR A 402 -17.42 -5.89 -5.79
CA THR A 402 -18.13 -7.18 -5.65
C THR A 402 -19.54 -6.99 -5.10
N ASP A 403 -20.41 -7.97 -5.32
CA ASP A 403 -21.75 -7.95 -4.74
C ASP A 403 -21.71 -8.03 -3.20
N ALA A 404 -20.75 -8.76 -2.63
CA ALA A 404 -20.47 -8.76 -1.20
C ALA A 404 -20.22 -7.34 -0.65
N LYS A 405 -19.45 -6.52 -1.37
CA LYS A 405 -19.19 -5.12 -0.99
C LYS A 405 -20.47 -4.27 -1.03
N LYS A 406 -21.31 -4.47 -2.04
CA LYS A 406 -22.60 -3.76 -2.17
C LYS A 406 -23.52 -4.10 -1.01
N GLN A 407 -23.71 -5.40 -0.74
CA GLN A 407 -24.55 -5.89 0.35
C GLN A 407 -24.07 -5.39 1.71
N MET A 408 -22.76 -5.39 1.95
CA MET A 408 -22.21 -4.84 3.20
C MET A 408 -22.46 -3.34 3.34
N ALA A 409 -22.30 -2.57 2.25
CA ALA A 409 -22.58 -1.14 2.28
C ALA A 409 -24.07 -0.87 2.57
N GLU A 410 -24.97 -1.61 1.93
CA GLU A 410 -26.42 -1.52 2.14
C GLU A 410 -26.82 -1.92 3.57
N ALA A 411 -26.19 -2.96 4.13
CA ALA A 411 -26.44 -3.39 5.49
C ALA A 411 -26.05 -2.31 6.52
N ASN A 412 -25.01 -1.52 6.23
CA ASN A 412 -24.52 -0.40 7.04
C ASN A 412 -25.33 0.90 6.92
N GLU A 413 -26.31 0.96 6.00
CA GLU A 413 -27.20 2.11 5.92
C GLU A 413 -28.10 2.20 7.15
N SER A 414 -28.29 3.42 7.67
CA SER A 414 -29.22 3.65 8.77
C SER A 414 -30.64 3.27 8.39
N GLN A 415 -31.47 2.86 9.36
CA GLN A 415 -32.88 2.54 9.09
C GLN A 415 -33.61 3.70 8.39
N LEU A 416 -33.34 4.93 8.80
CA LEU A 416 -33.85 6.13 8.13
C LEU A 416 -33.45 6.17 6.65
N THR A 417 -32.19 5.90 6.32
CA THR A 417 -31.71 5.89 4.94
C THR A 417 -32.41 4.80 4.12
N LYS A 418 -32.61 3.60 4.71
CA LYS A 418 -33.36 2.51 4.07
C LYS A 418 -34.80 2.92 3.76
N ASN A 419 -35.49 3.53 4.72
CA ASN A 419 -36.86 4.03 4.53
C ASN A 419 -36.93 5.12 3.44
N LEU A 420 -35.97 6.06 3.43
CA LEU A 420 -35.88 7.09 2.38
C LEU A 420 -35.61 6.48 0.99
N ASN A 421 -34.74 5.46 0.91
CA ASN A 421 -34.44 4.74 -0.31
C ASN A 421 -35.67 3.98 -0.83
N GLU A 422 -36.45 3.37 0.06
CA GLU A 422 -37.71 2.69 -0.29
C GLU A 422 -38.73 3.67 -0.89
N LEU A 423 -38.99 4.80 -0.22
CA LEU A 423 -39.87 5.84 -0.76
C LEU A 423 -39.40 6.33 -2.13
N ARG A 424 -38.07 6.46 -2.33
CA ARG A 424 -37.48 6.95 -3.58
C ARG A 424 -37.62 5.95 -4.71
N ARG A 425 -37.38 4.67 -4.43
CA ARG A 425 -37.51 3.57 -5.40
C ARG A 425 -38.96 3.37 -5.83
N ASN A 426 -39.89 3.48 -4.87
CA ASN A 426 -41.32 3.30 -5.11
C ASN A 426 -42.01 4.54 -5.71
N LYS A 427 -41.28 5.65 -5.89
CA LYS A 427 -41.85 6.96 -6.27
C LYS A 427 -43.02 7.38 -5.36
N SER A 428 -42.93 7.05 -4.07
CA SER A 428 -43.94 7.40 -3.06
C SER A 428 -43.69 8.80 -2.52
N LYS A 429 -44.74 9.47 -2.00
CA LYS A 429 -44.60 10.77 -1.33
C LYS A 429 -43.52 10.73 -0.23
N PRO A 430 -42.62 11.74 -0.14
CA PRO A 430 -42.58 12.98 -0.93
C PRO A 430 -41.69 12.89 -2.19
N PHE A 431 -41.35 11.70 -2.67
CA PHE A 431 -40.41 11.42 -3.77
C PHE A 431 -41.10 10.96 -5.07
N GLU A 432 -42.30 11.47 -5.33
CA GLU A 432 -43.08 11.21 -6.56
C GLU A 432 -42.32 11.72 -7.80
N ASP A 433 -41.76 12.92 -7.70
CA ASP A 433 -41.00 13.61 -8.75
C ASP A 433 -39.48 13.33 -8.65
N ASP A 434 -38.77 13.38 -9.78
CA ASP A 434 -37.30 13.25 -9.80
C ASP A 434 -36.59 14.42 -9.10
N ILE A 435 -37.28 15.55 -8.98
CA ILE A 435 -36.79 16.78 -8.36
C ILE A 435 -37.55 17.01 -7.06
N VAL A 436 -36.84 17.26 -5.97
CA VAL A 436 -37.44 17.45 -4.64
C VAL A 436 -36.84 18.65 -3.92
N ASN A 437 -37.60 19.25 -3.03
CA ASN A 437 -37.12 20.30 -2.13
C ASN A 437 -36.93 19.76 -0.71
N VAL A 438 -35.76 20.03 -0.12
CA VAL A 438 -35.41 19.59 1.24
C VAL A 438 -36.45 20.00 2.28
N ARG A 439 -36.93 21.25 2.21
CA ARG A 439 -37.89 21.79 3.17
C ARG A 439 -39.27 21.16 3.00
N GLU A 440 -39.71 20.92 1.77
CA GLU A 440 -40.99 20.27 1.51
C GLU A 440 -40.98 18.82 2.00
N CYS A 441 -39.91 18.07 1.74
CA CYS A 441 -39.75 16.72 2.26
C CYS A 441 -39.73 16.72 3.80
N TYR A 442 -38.98 17.64 4.42
CA TYR A 442 -38.97 17.80 5.88
C TYR A 442 -40.36 18.09 6.45
N GLU A 443 -41.08 19.07 5.88
CA GLU A 443 -42.43 19.43 6.33
C GLU A 443 -43.40 18.25 6.16
N TYR A 444 -43.30 17.51 5.05
CA TYR A 444 -44.08 16.29 4.81
C TYR A 444 -43.83 15.24 5.88
N PHE A 445 -42.58 14.90 6.17
CA PHE A 445 -42.25 13.88 7.18
C PHE A 445 -42.72 14.29 8.58
N ARG A 446 -42.61 15.58 8.94
CA ARG A 446 -43.15 16.09 10.21
C ARG A 446 -44.68 16.04 10.27
N SER A 447 -45.37 16.32 9.17
CA SER A 447 -46.82 16.10 9.11
C SER A 447 -47.18 14.62 9.20
N PHE A 448 -46.45 13.75 8.52
CA PHE A 448 -46.73 12.32 8.49
C PHE A 448 -46.64 11.71 9.90
N ASP A 449 -45.56 11.98 10.63
CA ASP A 449 -45.37 11.52 12.01
C ASP A 449 -46.50 12.02 12.92
N ARG A 450 -46.88 13.31 12.79
CA ARG A 450 -47.96 13.91 13.57
C ARG A 450 -49.32 13.28 13.27
N ASP A 451 -49.64 13.09 11.99
CA ASP A 451 -50.97 12.66 11.54
C ASP A 451 -51.19 11.15 11.79
N HIS A 452 -50.12 10.35 11.78
CA HIS A 452 -50.18 8.90 12.00
C HIS A 452 -49.72 8.48 13.40
N GLY A 453 -49.33 9.42 14.26
CA GLY A 453 -48.75 9.11 15.57
C GLY A 453 -47.45 8.29 15.51
N SER A 454 -46.73 8.36 14.38
CA SER A 454 -45.47 7.67 14.17
C SER A 454 -44.27 8.48 14.69
N ARG A 455 -43.14 7.81 14.86
CA ARG A 455 -41.83 8.42 15.14
C ARG A 455 -40.77 7.97 14.12
N ASP A 456 -41.19 7.38 13.01
CA ASP A 456 -40.30 6.79 12.00
C ASP A 456 -39.38 7.84 11.35
N TRP A 457 -39.81 9.11 11.32
CA TRP A 457 -39.06 10.21 10.71
C TRP A 457 -38.56 11.24 11.73
N LEU A 458 -38.53 10.86 13.02
CA LEU A 458 -38.13 11.77 14.09
C LEU A 458 -36.73 12.35 13.87
N GLU A 459 -35.79 11.51 13.44
CA GLU A 459 -34.39 11.84 13.14
C GLU A 459 -34.20 12.50 11.76
N CYS A 460 -35.26 12.63 10.96
CA CYS A 460 -35.22 13.22 9.63
C CYS A 460 -35.31 14.77 9.73
N ASP A 461 -34.18 15.44 9.93
CA ASP A 461 -34.09 16.89 9.83
C ASP A 461 -33.60 17.37 8.45
N GLU A 462 -33.59 18.68 8.20
CA GLU A 462 -33.17 19.23 6.91
C GLU A 462 -31.71 18.93 6.57
N ASP A 463 -30.81 18.87 7.56
CA ASP A 463 -29.40 18.56 7.34
C ASP A 463 -29.22 17.09 6.95
N THR A 464 -29.95 16.20 7.61
CA THR A 464 -30.00 14.77 7.32
C THR A 464 -30.54 14.50 5.91
N LEU A 465 -31.64 15.15 5.53
CA LEU A 465 -32.19 15.07 4.18
C LEU A 465 -31.23 15.62 3.13
N ARG A 466 -30.58 16.76 3.40
CA ARG A 466 -29.57 17.32 2.51
C ARG A 466 -28.40 16.36 2.32
N LYS A 467 -27.89 15.74 3.39
CA LYS A 467 -26.83 14.72 3.33
C LYS A 467 -27.26 13.50 2.52
N TYR A 468 -28.49 13.02 2.72
CA TYR A 468 -29.05 11.93 1.95
C TYR A 468 -29.15 12.28 0.45
N PHE A 469 -29.74 13.43 0.10
CA PHE A 469 -29.87 13.84 -1.30
C PHE A 469 -28.55 14.10 -2.01
N LEU A 470 -27.53 14.59 -1.30
CA LEU A 470 -26.16 14.67 -1.83
C LEU A 470 -25.56 13.29 -2.10
N GLY A 471 -25.99 12.25 -1.39
CA GLY A 471 -25.55 10.88 -1.58
C GLY A 471 -26.21 10.17 -2.76
N VAL A 472 -27.45 10.52 -3.11
CA VAL A 472 -28.23 9.82 -4.15
C VAL A 472 -28.52 10.66 -5.39
N GLY A 473 -28.14 11.94 -5.40
CA GLY A 473 -28.55 12.90 -6.40
C GLY A 473 -27.64 14.12 -6.48
N ARG A 474 -28.09 15.16 -7.19
CA ARG A 474 -27.33 16.40 -7.38
C ARG A 474 -28.12 17.61 -6.91
N LEU A 475 -27.44 18.53 -6.25
CA LEU A 475 -28.01 19.84 -5.93
C LEU A 475 -28.23 20.59 -7.25
N LEU A 476 -29.44 21.10 -7.45
CA LEU A 476 -29.76 21.91 -8.63
C LEU A 476 -29.36 23.36 -8.37
N ASN A 477 -28.60 23.94 -9.30
CA ASN A 477 -28.18 25.34 -9.46
C ASN A 477 -28.11 26.17 -8.17
N ASN A 478 -26.90 26.54 -7.74
CA ASN A 478 -26.48 27.37 -6.59
C ASN A 478 -27.33 28.64 -6.26
N GLY A 479 -28.64 28.50 -6.01
CA GLY A 479 -29.53 29.55 -5.52
C GLY A 479 -30.01 30.59 -6.53
N ASN A 480 -29.73 30.48 -7.83
CA ASN A 480 -30.15 31.49 -8.83
C ASN A 480 -31.15 30.89 -9.84
N GLY A 481 -32.37 31.44 -9.88
CA GLY A 481 -33.36 31.16 -10.93
C GLY A 481 -34.47 30.15 -10.60
N ILE A 482 -34.55 29.67 -9.36
CA ILE A 482 -35.51 28.66 -8.89
C ILE A 482 -36.61 29.28 -7.98
N GLU A 483 -36.94 30.55 -8.17
CA GLU A 483 -38.09 31.15 -7.48
C GLU A 483 -39.40 30.66 -8.11
N GLY A 484 -40.37 30.30 -7.26
CA GLY A 484 -41.71 29.90 -7.68
C GLY A 484 -41.72 28.71 -8.64
N ILE A 485 -40.97 27.65 -8.34
CA ILE A 485 -41.10 26.39 -9.09
C ILE A 485 -42.53 25.86 -8.96
N ARG A 486 -43.07 25.82 -7.73
CA ARG A 486 -44.49 25.59 -7.47
C ARG A 486 -45.19 26.95 -7.28
N LYS A 487 -46.44 27.07 -7.73
CA LYS A 487 -47.24 28.29 -7.55
C LYS A 487 -47.27 28.66 -6.05
N ASN A 488 -46.90 29.90 -5.71
CA ASN A 488 -46.88 30.50 -4.37
C ASN A 488 -45.67 30.24 -3.44
N GLU A 489 -44.55 29.72 -3.93
CA GLU A 489 -43.37 29.52 -3.07
C GLU A 489 -42.42 30.73 -2.99
N LYS A 490 -42.17 31.18 -1.76
CA LYS A 490 -41.22 32.28 -1.45
C LYS A 490 -39.78 31.81 -1.16
N LYS A 491 -39.49 30.50 -1.18
CA LYS A 491 -38.23 29.95 -0.64
C LYS A 491 -37.23 29.59 -1.75
N LYS A 492 -35.97 30.02 -1.55
CA LYS A 492 -34.93 30.11 -2.61
C LYS A 492 -33.96 28.91 -2.70
N ARG A 493 -33.95 27.97 -1.75
CA ARG A 493 -32.82 27.04 -1.55
C ARG A 493 -33.29 25.61 -1.25
N GLY A 494 -32.49 24.63 -1.65
CA GLY A 494 -32.66 23.22 -1.24
C GLY A 494 -33.29 22.29 -2.27
N TRP A 495 -33.21 22.60 -3.57
CA TRP A 495 -33.71 21.74 -4.65
C TRP A 495 -32.65 20.73 -5.10
N PHE A 496 -33.04 19.45 -5.17
CA PHE A 496 -32.19 18.34 -5.58
C PHE A 496 -32.87 17.51 -6.65
N ALA A 497 -32.10 17.05 -7.65
CA ALA A 497 -32.53 15.95 -8.51
C ALA A 497 -32.05 14.64 -7.89
N ILE A 498 -32.99 13.80 -7.44
CA ILE A 498 -32.76 12.53 -6.72
C ILE A 498 -32.89 11.29 -7.62
N ARG A 499 -33.28 11.51 -8.87
CA ARG A 499 -33.27 10.56 -9.99
C ARG A 499 -32.91 11.33 -11.25
N ASN A 500 -32.36 10.66 -12.27
CA ASN A 500 -31.97 11.29 -13.54
C ASN A 500 -31.09 12.56 -13.34
N ALA A 501 -30.24 12.53 -12.31
CA ALA A 501 -29.61 13.74 -11.78
C ALA A 501 -28.77 14.48 -12.83
N ASP A 502 -28.05 13.76 -13.69
CA ASP A 502 -27.25 14.35 -14.77
C ASP A 502 -28.09 14.98 -15.87
N TYR A 503 -29.20 14.33 -16.23
CA TYR A 503 -30.14 14.90 -17.20
C TYR A 503 -30.67 16.23 -16.67
N TRP A 504 -31.23 16.21 -15.44
CA TRP A 504 -31.81 17.40 -14.83
C TRP A 504 -30.78 18.49 -14.55
N PHE A 505 -29.57 18.15 -14.11
CA PHE A 505 -28.51 19.13 -13.85
C PHE A 505 -28.18 19.99 -15.08
N ASN A 506 -28.33 19.43 -16.28
CA ASN A 506 -28.07 20.12 -17.54
C ASN A 506 -29.29 20.87 -18.11
N GLN A 507 -30.46 20.84 -17.44
CA GLN A 507 -31.66 21.52 -17.92
C GLN A 507 -31.80 22.96 -17.38
N LYS A 508 -32.68 23.72 -18.04
CA LYS A 508 -33.06 25.07 -17.60
C LYS A 508 -34.18 25.02 -16.55
N PRO A 509 -34.31 26.03 -15.67
CA PRO A 509 -35.36 26.08 -14.64
C PRO A 509 -36.80 25.89 -15.15
N LEU A 510 -37.09 26.28 -16.39
CA LEU A 510 -38.38 26.03 -17.04
C LEU A 510 -38.70 24.53 -17.12
N GLN A 511 -37.72 23.70 -17.46
CA GLN A 511 -37.90 22.25 -17.59
C GLN A 511 -38.18 21.60 -16.23
N TYR A 512 -37.59 22.12 -15.15
CA TYR A 512 -37.92 21.65 -13.79
C TYR A 512 -39.38 21.91 -13.45
N ARG A 513 -39.93 23.08 -13.83
CA ARG A 513 -41.34 23.39 -13.62
C ARG A 513 -42.25 22.49 -14.43
N LEU A 514 -41.92 22.25 -15.70
CA LEU A 514 -42.68 21.32 -16.54
C LEU A 514 -42.68 19.92 -15.93
N HIS A 515 -41.55 19.47 -15.40
CA HIS A 515 -41.47 18.19 -14.71
C HIS A 515 -42.38 18.10 -13.49
N LEU A 516 -42.29 19.10 -12.60
CA LEU A 516 -43.06 19.15 -11.35
C LEU A 516 -44.55 19.42 -11.57
N ASN A 517 -44.95 19.85 -12.77
CA ASN A 517 -46.35 19.92 -13.20
C ASN A 517 -46.84 18.62 -13.88
N GLY A 518 -45.97 17.63 -14.08
CA GLY A 518 -46.28 16.41 -14.85
C GLY A 518 -46.34 16.63 -16.38
N GLU A 519 -45.81 17.75 -16.87
CA GLU A 519 -45.79 18.11 -18.30
C GLU A 519 -44.52 17.63 -19.03
N LEU A 520 -43.50 17.19 -18.28
CA LEU A 520 -42.23 16.70 -18.82
C LEU A 520 -41.69 15.53 -17.98
N GLU A 521 -41.40 14.42 -18.62
CA GLU A 521 -40.69 13.31 -18.01
C GLU A 521 -39.22 13.27 -18.46
N ALA A 522 -38.33 12.81 -17.59
CA ALA A 522 -36.96 12.52 -17.99
C ALA A 522 -36.94 11.30 -18.93
N PRO A 523 -35.95 11.21 -19.85
CA PRO A 523 -35.75 10.00 -20.64
C PRO A 523 -35.58 8.76 -19.74
N GLU A 524 -36.15 7.63 -20.14
CA GLU A 524 -35.91 6.36 -19.46
C GLU A 524 -34.48 5.89 -19.75
N PHE A 525 -33.58 6.11 -18.80
CA PHE A 525 -32.27 5.46 -18.79
C PHE A 525 -32.41 4.08 -18.15
N PRO A 526 -31.88 2.99 -18.74
CA PRO A 526 -31.84 1.69 -18.08
C PRO A 526 -31.22 1.83 -16.69
N ASN A 527 -31.82 1.21 -15.65
CA ASN A 527 -31.40 1.35 -14.24
C ASN A 527 -29.88 1.16 -14.00
N GLN A 528 -29.18 0.40 -14.85
CA GLN A 528 -27.71 0.24 -14.79
C GLN A 528 -26.93 1.51 -15.16
N GLN A 529 -27.43 2.36 -16.07
CA GLN A 529 -26.72 3.57 -16.50
C GLN A 529 -26.85 4.75 -15.53
N GLN A 530 -27.91 4.80 -14.71
CA GLN A 530 -28.09 5.87 -13.72
C GLN A 530 -27.07 5.78 -12.57
N GLU A 531 -26.68 4.57 -12.15
CA GLU A 531 -25.61 4.38 -11.16
C GLU A 531 -24.20 4.51 -11.77
N GLU A 532 -24.01 4.07 -13.02
CA GLU A 532 -22.72 4.18 -13.73
C GLU A 532 -22.34 5.62 -14.09
N LEU A 533 -23.31 6.47 -14.45
CA LEU A 533 -23.08 7.89 -14.72
C LEU A 533 -22.62 8.68 -13.48
N PHE A 534 -23.06 8.26 -12.28
CA PHE A 534 -22.64 8.87 -11.03
C PHE A 534 -21.19 8.48 -10.64
N ASN A 535 -20.76 7.27 -11.00
CA ASN A 535 -19.44 6.72 -10.70
C ASN A 535 -18.34 7.15 -11.68
N ALA A 536 -18.68 7.65 -12.86
CA ALA A 536 -17.69 8.01 -13.88
C ALA A 536 -17.03 9.38 -13.67
N GLN A 537 -17.46 10.19 -12.69
CA GLN A 537 -17.03 11.59 -12.52
C GLN A 537 -16.76 12.04 -11.06
N GLN A 538 -16.65 11.13 -10.09
CA GLN A 538 -15.99 11.40 -8.80
C GLN A 538 -14.62 10.71 -8.80
#